data_AF-A0A842KVH1-F1
#
_entry.id   AF-A0A842KVH1-F1
#
_cell.length_a   1.000
_cell.length_b   1.000
_cell.length_c   1.000
_cell.angle_alpha   90.00
_cell.angle_beta   90.00
_cell.angle_gamma   90.00
#
_symmetry.space_group_name_H-M   'P 1'
#
loop_
_entity.id
_entity.type
_entity.pdbx_description
1 polymer ?
#
loop_
_entity_poly.entity_id
_entity_poly.type
_entity_poly.pdbx_seq_one_letter_code
_entity_poly.pdbx_strand_id
1 'polypeptide(L)'
;MSKMTIARNFVEGSLEPLKEKIFDEKFIIPDYKNLNVVNLYSIIGKVFDIKGLMPPKMSIESTDFSNVNKVVLFIVDGLGYNFLKNCLSTAHTLFSNVKEGYIMPITSTFPSTTSTALTSIFTTLEPVEHGIIGYTMYMKSFGLIIDMLSFNPVYGWLPNESIMQEFGIEKDPGITKVFEEGIDV
;
A
#
# COMPACT_ATOMS: atom_id res chain seq x y z
N MET A 1 -7.53 -9.92 28.10
CA MET A 1 -7.27 -10.76 26.92
C MET A 1 -5.76 -10.94 26.80
N SER A 2 -5.28 -12.19 26.83
CA SER A 2 -3.86 -12.53 26.88
C SER A 2 -3.17 -12.24 25.54
N LYS A 3 -2.19 -11.32 25.51
CA LYS A 3 -1.34 -11.07 24.34
C LYS A 3 -0.41 -12.27 24.15
N MET A 4 -0.45 -12.90 22.97
CA MET A 4 0.40 -14.04 22.63
C MET A 4 1.70 -13.51 22.00
N THR A 5 2.82 -13.70 22.69
CA THR A 5 4.15 -13.21 22.27
C THR A 5 4.70 -14.10 21.14
N ILE A 6 4.73 -13.59 19.90
CA ILE A 6 5.19 -14.33 18.70
C ILE A 6 6.73 -14.54 18.72
N ALA A 7 7.44 -13.59 19.31
CA ALA A 7 8.87 -13.59 19.62
C ALA A 7 9.04 -12.73 20.88
N ARG A 8 10.06 -12.96 21.71
CA ARG A 8 10.23 -12.31 23.04
C ARG A 8 10.01 -10.77 23.07
N ASN A 9 10.10 -10.12 21.92
CA ASN A 9 10.08 -8.67 21.72
C ASN A 9 8.91 -8.14 20.88
N PHE A 10 8.02 -8.99 20.34
CA PHE A 10 6.93 -8.54 19.45
C PHE A 10 5.53 -8.80 20.02
N VAL A 11 4.68 -7.79 19.94
CA VAL A 11 3.25 -7.86 20.31
C VAL A 11 2.40 -8.01 19.04
N GLU A 12 1.56 -9.04 19.01
CA GLU A 12 0.56 -9.24 17.94
C GLU A 12 -0.66 -8.34 18.13
N GLY A 13 -1.10 -7.68 17.05
CA GLY A 13 -2.37 -6.95 16.99
C GLY A 13 -3.59 -7.89 16.94
N SER A 14 -4.77 -7.32 17.17
CA SER A 14 -6.02 -8.10 17.11
C SER A 14 -6.36 -8.51 15.68
N LEU A 15 -6.76 -9.77 15.50
CA LEU A 15 -7.31 -10.28 14.25
C LEU A 15 -8.82 -10.07 14.13
N GLU A 16 -9.50 -9.60 15.18
CA GLU A 16 -10.96 -9.40 15.19
C GLU A 16 -11.47 -8.57 14.00
N PRO A 17 -10.84 -7.43 13.60
CA PRO A 17 -11.33 -6.63 12.47
C PRO A 17 -11.35 -7.39 11.13
N LEU A 18 -10.52 -8.43 10.99
CA LEU A 18 -10.39 -9.19 9.75
C LEU A 18 -11.37 -10.37 9.65
N LYS A 19 -12.01 -10.78 10.75
CA LYS A 19 -12.94 -11.92 10.74
C LYS A 19 -14.13 -11.69 9.81
N GLU A 20 -14.64 -10.47 9.79
CA GLU A 20 -15.75 -10.06 8.90
C GLU A 20 -15.33 -9.93 7.43
N LYS A 21 -14.04 -10.06 7.13
CA LYS A 21 -13.45 -9.91 5.79
C LYS A 21 -13.01 -11.24 5.20
N ILE A 22 -13.19 -12.35 5.92
CA ILE A 22 -12.93 -13.68 5.39
C ILE A 22 -14.03 -13.99 4.36
N PHE A 23 -13.64 -14.08 3.09
CA PHE A 23 -14.53 -14.46 2.00
C PHE A 23 -14.47 -15.96 1.73
N ASP A 24 -13.29 -16.56 1.86
CA ASP A 24 -13.04 -17.99 1.76
C ASP A 24 -11.83 -18.36 2.63
N GLU A 25 -11.57 -19.65 2.86
CA GLU A 25 -10.46 -20.16 3.69
C GLU A 25 -9.09 -19.56 3.31
N LYS A 26 -8.92 -19.20 2.03
CA LYS A 26 -7.68 -18.67 1.47
C LYS A 26 -7.76 -17.19 1.07
N PHE A 27 -8.92 -16.54 1.24
CA PHE A 27 -9.14 -15.20 0.70
C PHE A 27 -9.78 -14.25 1.70
N ILE A 28 -9.10 -13.12 1.92
CA ILE A 28 -9.58 -11.99 2.71
C ILE A 28 -9.85 -10.84 1.75
N ILE A 29 -11.05 -10.27 1.80
CA ILE A 29 -11.37 -9.07 1.00
C ILE A 29 -10.69 -7.83 1.59
N PRO A 30 -10.32 -6.84 0.77
CA PRO A 30 -9.77 -5.58 1.27
C PRO A 30 -10.69 -4.90 2.28
N ASP A 31 -10.10 -4.38 3.35
CA ASP A 31 -10.78 -3.54 4.32
C ASP A 31 -10.33 -2.08 4.21
N TYR A 32 -10.98 -1.34 3.31
CA TYR A 32 -10.71 0.08 3.13
C TYR A 32 -11.19 0.97 4.30
N LYS A 33 -11.93 0.42 5.27
CA LYS A 33 -12.45 1.16 6.44
C LYS A 33 -11.51 1.13 7.64
N ASN A 34 -10.77 0.02 7.81
CA ASN A 34 -9.79 -0.15 8.89
C ASN A 34 -8.35 0.01 8.36
N LEU A 35 -7.36 -0.40 9.14
CA LEU A 35 -5.95 -0.31 8.74
C LEU A 35 -5.65 -1.21 7.54
N ASN A 36 -5.21 -0.58 6.46
CA ASN A 36 -4.88 -1.20 5.18
C ASN A 36 -3.74 -0.44 4.50
N VAL A 37 -3.26 -0.95 3.36
CA VAL A 37 -2.12 -0.36 2.64
C VAL A 37 -2.35 1.08 2.16
N VAL A 38 -3.57 1.45 1.77
CA VAL A 38 -3.94 2.81 1.31
C VAL A 38 -3.66 3.86 2.40
N ASN A 39 -3.83 3.47 3.66
CA ASN A 39 -3.69 4.39 4.80
C ASN A 39 -2.23 4.63 5.22
N LEU A 40 -1.26 3.85 4.74
CA LEU A 40 0.12 3.90 5.28
C LEU A 40 0.77 5.27 5.08
N TYR A 41 0.66 5.85 3.90
CA TYR A 41 1.32 7.12 3.58
C TYR A 41 0.63 8.31 4.27
N SER A 42 -0.70 8.31 4.36
CA SER A 42 -1.47 9.33 5.06
C SER A 42 -1.28 9.28 6.59
N ILE A 43 -1.07 8.09 7.17
CA ILE A 43 -0.65 7.95 8.58
C ILE A 43 0.68 8.67 8.81
N ILE A 44 1.68 8.44 7.95
CA ILE A 44 2.99 9.12 8.05
C ILE A 44 2.83 10.63 7.90
N GLY A 45 2.01 11.08 6.94
CA GLY A 45 1.68 12.49 6.77
C GLY A 45 1.11 13.13 8.02
N LYS A 46 0.18 12.44 8.68
CA LYS A 46 -0.43 12.90 9.94
C LYS A 46 0.57 12.94 11.10
N VAL A 47 1.49 11.97 11.19
CA VAL A 47 2.55 11.93 12.22
C VAL A 47 3.44 13.18 12.18
N PHE A 48 3.76 13.65 10.98
CA PHE A 48 4.65 14.81 10.77
C PHE A 48 3.92 16.13 10.48
N ASP A 49 2.59 16.17 10.60
CA ASP A 49 1.76 17.32 10.27
C ASP A 49 2.04 17.89 8.85
N ILE A 50 2.23 16.99 7.87
CA ILE A 50 2.51 17.38 6.48
C ILE A 50 1.22 17.89 5.84
N LYS A 51 1.19 19.20 5.57
CA LYS A 51 0.09 19.85 4.86
C LYS A 51 0.05 19.42 3.39
N GLY A 52 -1.14 19.09 2.90
CA GLY A 52 -1.39 18.70 1.50
C GLY A 52 -1.49 17.20 1.25
N LEU A 53 -1.17 16.35 2.24
CA LEU A 53 -1.50 14.93 2.18
C LEU A 53 -2.95 14.70 2.61
N MET A 54 -3.63 13.76 1.95
CA MET A 54 -4.98 13.38 2.36
C MET A 54 -4.95 12.75 3.76
N PRO A 55 -5.95 13.02 4.60
CA PRO A 55 -6.05 12.38 5.91
C PRO A 55 -6.29 10.87 5.74
N PRO A 56 -5.82 10.05 6.71
CA PRO A 56 -6.10 8.62 6.69
C PRO A 56 -7.61 8.37 6.74
N LYS A 57 -8.09 7.39 5.95
CA LYS A 57 -9.51 7.00 5.89
C LYS A 57 -10.01 6.28 7.14
N MET A 58 -9.14 6.12 8.14
CA MET A 58 -9.44 5.51 9.43
C MET A 58 -9.12 6.47 10.59
N SER A 59 -9.83 6.30 11.70
CA SER A 59 -9.47 6.95 12.96
C SER A 59 -8.20 6.32 13.52
N ILE A 60 -7.14 7.12 13.65
CA ILE A 60 -5.96 6.76 14.43
C ILE A 60 -6.20 7.30 15.84
N GLU A 61 -6.64 6.44 16.77
CA GLU A 61 -6.74 6.84 18.17
C GLU A 61 -5.36 6.76 18.86
N SER A 62 -4.95 7.89 19.45
CA SER A 62 -4.03 7.98 20.61
C SER A 62 -2.60 7.43 20.55
N THR A 63 -2.06 7.03 19.39
CA THR A 63 -0.62 6.76 19.34
C THR A 63 0.13 8.10 19.38
N ASP A 64 0.80 8.36 20.50
CA ASP A 64 1.65 9.53 20.66
C ASP A 64 2.92 9.37 19.82
N PHE A 65 3.00 10.13 18.73
CA PHE A 65 4.17 10.19 17.86
C PHE A 65 5.04 11.42 18.11
N SER A 66 4.80 12.17 19.18
CA SER A 66 5.51 13.43 19.48
C SER A 66 7.04 13.29 19.56
N ASN A 67 7.53 12.11 19.93
CA ASN A 67 8.97 11.81 20.03
C ASN A 67 9.57 11.18 18.75
N VAL A 68 8.82 11.10 17.66
CA VAL A 68 9.28 10.48 16.41
C VAL A 68 9.85 11.53 15.46
N ASN A 69 11.17 11.52 15.27
CA ASN A 69 11.85 12.46 14.37
C ASN A 69 12.04 11.93 12.94
N LYS A 70 11.97 10.61 12.75
CA LYS A 70 12.21 9.94 11.46
C LYS A 70 11.32 8.71 11.34
N VAL A 71 10.70 8.53 10.18
CA VAL A 71 9.99 7.30 9.82
C VAL A 71 10.60 6.77 8.54
N VAL A 72 10.82 5.45 8.50
CA VAL A 72 11.25 4.73 7.31
C VAL A 72 10.17 3.70 7.00
N LEU A 73 9.56 3.81 5.81
CA LEU A 73 8.59 2.85 5.31
C LEU A 73 9.33 1.85 4.41
N PHE A 74 9.46 0.60 4.89
CA PHE A 74 9.96 -0.51 4.07
C PHE A 74 8.78 -1.27 3.49
N ILE A 75 8.67 -1.30 2.16
CA ILE A 75 7.69 -2.10 1.44
C ILE A 75 8.42 -3.32 0.88
N VAL A 76 7.99 -4.51 1.27
CA VAL A 76 8.54 -5.77 0.79
C VAL A 76 7.47 -6.45 -0.04
N ASP A 77 7.75 -6.61 -1.34
CA ASP A 77 6.79 -7.23 -2.26
C ASP A 77 6.54 -8.70 -1.88
N GLY A 78 5.28 -9.13 -1.96
CA GLY A 78 4.85 -10.50 -1.66
C GLY A 78 5.01 -10.98 -0.21
N LEU A 79 5.34 -10.10 0.76
CA LEU A 79 5.53 -10.51 2.15
C LEU A 79 4.20 -10.62 2.92
N GLY A 80 3.62 -11.83 2.94
CA GLY A 80 2.37 -12.12 3.65
C GLY A 80 2.51 -12.16 5.18
N TYR A 81 1.42 -11.80 5.88
CA TYR A 81 1.35 -11.76 7.35
C TYR A 81 1.74 -13.10 8.02
N ASN A 82 1.13 -14.21 7.58
CA ASN A 82 1.39 -15.53 8.15
C ASN A 82 2.85 -15.96 7.95
N PHE A 83 3.43 -15.62 6.80
CA PHE A 83 4.84 -15.91 6.53
C PHE A 83 5.74 -15.09 7.46
N LEU A 84 5.51 -13.78 7.60
CA LEU A 84 6.27 -12.92 8.51
C LEU A 84 6.16 -13.40 9.97
N LYS A 85 4.96 -13.76 10.43
CA LYS A 85 4.72 -14.31 11.77
C LYS A 85 5.53 -15.58 12.02
N ASN A 86 5.53 -16.51 11.06
CA ASN A 86 6.32 -17.74 11.13
C ASN A 86 7.83 -17.48 11.08
N CYS A 87 8.29 -16.51 10.30
CA CYS A 87 9.70 -16.12 10.31
C CYS A 87 10.10 -15.57 11.68
N LEU A 88 9.31 -14.65 12.24
CA LEU A 88 9.61 -14.00 13.51
C LEU A 88 9.64 -14.96 14.71
N SER A 89 8.89 -16.07 14.66
CA SER A 89 8.97 -17.10 15.70
C SER A 89 10.27 -17.92 15.67
N THR A 90 11.08 -17.79 14.61
CA THR A 90 12.40 -18.42 14.52
C THR A 90 13.51 -17.49 15.05
N ALA A 91 14.55 -18.06 15.67
CA ALA A 91 15.55 -17.30 16.42
C ALA A 91 16.56 -16.49 15.56
N HIS A 92 16.56 -16.65 14.24
CA HIS A 92 17.54 -16.06 13.32
C HIS A 92 16.89 -15.19 12.25
N THR A 93 16.25 -14.10 12.66
CA THR A 93 15.69 -13.12 11.73
C THR A 93 16.50 -11.83 11.69
N LEU A 94 16.31 -11.07 10.61
CA LEU A 94 16.78 -9.68 10.48
C LEU A 94 16.30 -8.79 11.65
N PHE A 95 15.26 -9.22 12.37
CA PHE A 95 14.66 -8.51 13.49
C PHE A 95 15.19 -8.95 14.86
N SER A 96 16.20 -9.82 14.91
CA SER A 96 16.80 -10.32 16.17
C SER A 96 17.30 -9.21 17.11
N ASN A 97 17.71 -8.06 16.56
CA ASN A 97 18.15 -6.89 17.33
C ASN A 97 17.00 -5.92 17.71
N VAL A 98 15.77 -6.19 17.28
CA VAL A 98 14.62 -5.35 17.63
C VAL A 98 14.22 -5.64 19.07
N LYS A 99 14.33 -4.63 19.93
CA LYS A 99 14.01 -4.74 21.38
C LYS A 99 12.51 -4.85 21.64
N GLU A 100 11.72 -4.08 20.90
CA GLU A 100 10.27 -4.03 20.99
C GLU A 100 9.69 -3.75 19.60
N GLY A 101 8.60 -4.42 19.26
CA GLY A 101 7.90 -4.19 18.00
C GLY A 101 6.44 -4.63 18.06
N TYR A 102 5.66 -4.09 17.14
CA TYR A 102 4.25 -4.46 16.95
C TYR A 102 4.09 -5.10 15.58
N ILE A 103 3.40 -6.23 15.54
CA ILE A 103 3.03 -6.89 14.29
C ILE A 103 1.52 -6.76 14.18
N MET A 104 1.06 -6.04 13.16
CA MET A 104 -0.37 -5.84 12.93
C MET A 104 -0.73 -6.33 11.53
N PRO A 105 -1.71 -7.23 11.39
CA PRO A 105 -2.20 -7.65 10.09
C PRO A 105 -2.94 -6.48 9.45
N ILE A 106 -2.65 -6.21 8.18
CA ILE A 106 -3.32 -5.19 7.36
C ILE A 106 -3.76 -5.82 6.06
N THR A 107 -4.85 -5.33 5.47
CA THR A 107 -5.29 -5.81 4.15
C THR A 107 -4.59 -5.05 3.02
N SER A 108 -4.31 -5.76 1.92
CA SER A 108 -3.89 -5.15 0.66
C SER A 108 -5.10 -4.62 -0.13
N THR A 109 -4.85 -4.12 -1.33
CA THR A 109 -5.86 -3.74 -2.32
C THR A 109 -6.45 -4.96 -3.03
N PHE A 110 -7.55 -4.74 -3.75
CA PHE A 110 -7.99 -5.64 -4.80
C PHE A 110 -8.04 -4.90 -6.15
N PRO A 111 -7.37 -5.42 -7.19
CA PRO A 111 -6.48 -6.59 -7.17
C PRO A 111 -5.22 -6.37 -6.30
N SER A 112 -4.68 -7.45 -5.73
CA SER A 112 -3.48 -7.40 -4.88
C SER A 112 -2.20 -7.46 -5.72
N THR A 113 -2.07 -6.57 -6.71
CA THR A 113 -0.89 -6.46 -7.57
C THR A 113 0.03 -5.34 -7.08
N THR A 114 1.33 -5.45 -7.36
CA THR A 114 2.34 -4.44 -6.99
C THR A 114 1.98 -3.04 -7.51
N SER A 115 1.55 -2.93 -8.77
CA SER A 115 1.14 -1.66 -9.39
C SER A 115 -0.04 -1.00 -8.65
N THR A 116 -1.09 -1.78 -8.39
CA THR A 116 -2.29 -1.31 -7.68
C THR A 116 -1.95 -0.89 -6.25
N ALA A 117 -1.25 -1.74 -5.51
CA ALA A 117 -0.93 -1.49 -4.10
C ALA A 117 0.02 -0.31 -3.91
N LEU A 118 1.08 -0.18 -4.72
CA LEU A 118 1.99 0.96 -4.64
C LEU A 118 1.30 2.27 -5.04
N THR A 119 0.47 2.25 -6.09
CA THR A 119 -0.32 3.42 -6.47
C THR A 119 -1.22 3.85 -5.31
N SER A 120 -1.96 2.91 -4.72
CA SER A 120 -2.80 3.17 -3.54
C SER A 120 -2.02 3.71 -2.34
N ILE A 121 -0.83 3.15 -2.04
CA ILE A 121 0.01 3.61 -0.94
C ILE A 121 0.41 5.08 -1.16
N PHE A 122 0.97 5.43 -2.32
CA PHE A 122 1.53 6.76 -2.53
C PHE A 122 0.49 7.83 -2.86
N THR A 123 -0.65 7.46 -3.46
CA THR A 123 -1.74 8.39 -3.75
C THR A 123 -2.74 8.51 -2.61
N THR A 124 -2.74 7.57 -1.66
CA THR A 124 -3.74 7.44 -0.59
C THR A 124 -5.18 7.27 -1.11
N LEU A 125 -5.31 6.84 -2.36
CA LEU A 125 -6.56 6.53 -3.04
C LEU A 125 -6.77 5.02 -3.10
N GLU A 126 -8.02 4.59 -3.13
CA GLU A 126 -8.42 3.22 -3.38
C GLU A 126 -8.30 2.88 -4.88
N PRO A 127 -8.20 1.59 -5.26
CA PRO A 127 -8.12 1.19 -6.67
C PRO A 127 -9.26 1.71 -7.54
N VAL A 128 -10.46 1.85 -6.97
CA VAL A 128 -11.63 2.40 -7.66
C VAL A 128 -11.50 3.90 -7.92
N GLU A 129 -10.76 4.62 -7.09
CA GLU A 129 -10.52 6.06 -7.23
C GLU A 129 -9.36 6.33 -8.20
N HIS A 130 -8.30 5.51 -8.13
CA HIS A 130 -7.09 5.72 -8.92
C HIS A 130 -7.04 4.94 -10.25
N GLY A 131 -7.97 4.01 -10.49
CA GLY A 131 -8.13 3.28 -11.76
C GLY A 131 -7.07 2.22 -12.07
N ILE A 132 -5.85 2.31 -11.54
CA ILE A 132 -4.79 1.31 -11.76
C ILE A 132 -5.15 -0.03 -11.10
N ILE A 133 -5.65 -1.00 -11.87
CA ILE A 133 -6.12 -2.31 -11.38
C ILE A 133 -5.33 -3.50 -11.95
N GLY A 134 -4.22 -3.24 -12.65
CA GLY A 134 -3.45 -4.28 -13.32
C GLY A 134 -1.98 -3.92 -13.46
N TYR A 135 -1.16 -4.94 -13.72
CA TYR A 135 0.24 -4.75 -14.08
C TYR A 135 0.37 -4.19 -15.50
N THR A 136 -0.49 -4.67 -16.40
CA THR A 136 -0.56 -4.26 -17.80
C THR A 136 -1.97 -3.81 -18.11
N MET A 137 -2.12 -2.59 -18.60
CA MET A 137 -3.43 -1.98 -18.83
C MET A 137 -3.48 -1.32 -20.19
N TYR A 138 -4.61 -1.46 -20.88
CA TYR A 138 -4.88 -0.66 -22.07
C TYR A 138 -5.33 0.74 -21.64
N MET A 139 -4.58 1.76 -22.02
CA MET A 139 -4.97 3.16 -21.82
C MET A 139 -5.49 3.71 -23.13
N LYS A 140 -6.82 3.86 -23.19
CA LYS A 140 -7.56 4.32 -24.36
C LYS A 140 -7.07 5.68 -24.88
N SER A 141 -6.73 6.60 -23.97
CA SER A 141 -6.20 7.93 -24.28
C SER A 141 -4.94 7.89 -25.15
N PHE A 142 -4.13 6.84 -25.00
CA PHE A 142 -2.91 6.62 -25.79
C PHE A 142 -3.10 5.60 -26.90
N GLY A 143 -4.17 4.80 -26.85
CA GLY A 143 -4.29 3.63 -27.70
C GLY A 143 -3.18 2.60 -27.46
N LEU A 144 -2.56 2.61 -26.28
CA LEU A 144 -1.40 1.77 -25.93
C LEU A 144 -1.72 0.82 -24.78
N ILE A 145 -1.02 -0.31 -24.79
CA ILE A 145 -0.94 -1.22 -23.64
C ILE A 145 0.30 -0.80 -22.85
N ILE A 146 0.13 -0.47 -21.57
CA ILE A 146 1.17 0.10 -20.72
C ILE A 146 1.47 -0.84 -19.55
N ASP A 147 2.76 -1.02 -19.26
CA ASP A 147 3.27 -1.57 -18.02
C ASP A 147 3.16 -0.49 -16.94
N MET A 148 2.36 -0.73 -15.92
CA MET A 148 2.01 0.29 -14.93
C MET A 148 3.08 0.50 -13.84
N LEU A 149 4.12 -0.33 -13.77
CA LEU A 149 5.24 -0.11 -12.85
C LEU A 149 6.30 0.81 -13.47
N SER A 150 6.62 0.58 -14.75
CA SER A 150 7.58 1.41 -15.49
C SER A 150 6.91 2.61 -16.17
N PHE A 151 5.59 2.53 -16.35
CA PHE A 151 4.79 3.46 -17.13
C PHE A 151 5.31 3.60 -18.57
N ASN A 152 5.67 2.45 -19.16
CA ASN A 152 6.15 2.35 -20.53
C ASN A 152 5.17 1.54 -21.39
N PRO A 153 5.08 1.80 -22.70
CA PRO A 153 4.37 0.92 -23.62
C PRO A 153 4.97 -0.48 -23.61
N VAL A 154 4.12 -1.52 -23.49
CA VAL A 154 4.55 -2.93 -23.55
C VAL A 154 4.98 -3.31 -24.96
N TYR A 155 4.34 -2.72 -25.97
CA TYR A 155 4.60 -2.96 -27.38
C TYR A 155 4.77 -1.62 -28.12
N GLY A 156 5.61 -1.61 -29.16
CA GLY A 156 5.82 -0.45 -30.02
C GLY A 156 7.29 -0.03 -30.11
N TRP A 157 7.53 1.13 -30.71
CA TRP A 157 8.88 1.68 -30.97
C TRP A 157 9.47 2.48 -29.79
N LEU A 158 8.72 2.64 -28.71
CA LEU A 158 9.09 3.41 -27.51
C LEU A 158 9.07 2.58 -26.19
N PRO A 159 9.49 1.31 -26.15
CA PRO A 159 9.32 0.47 -24.96
C PRO A 159 10.17 0.92 -23.75
N ASN A 160 11.17 1.78 -23.98
CA ASN A 160 12.05 2.32 -22.94
C ASN A 160 11.84 3.81 -22.70
N GLU A 161 10.92 4.46 -23.42
CA GLU A 161 10.57 5.86 -23.14
C GLU A 161 9.33 5.89 -22.27
N SER A 162 9.48 6.51 -21.10
CA SER A 162 8.36 6.67 -20.18
C SER A 162 7.46 7.77 -20.69
N ILE A 163 6.20 7.41 -20.96
CA ILE A 163 5.17 8.39 -21.30
C ILE A 163 4.92 9.38 -20.15
N MET A 164 5.42 9.09 -18.93
CA MET A 164 5.44 10.07 -17.83
C MET A 164 6.27 11.30 -18.15
N GLN A 165 7.31 11.21 -18.99
CA GLN A 165 8.10 12.38 -19.36
C GLN A 165 7.29 13.31 -20.26
N GLU A 166 6.47 12.76 -21.16
CA GLU A 166 5.55 13.55 -21.99
C GLU A 166 4.40 14.15 -21.17
N PHE A 167 3.91 13.44 -20.12
CA PHE A 167 2.80 13.90 -19.28
C PHE A 167 3.19 14.79 -18.10
N GLY A 168 4.31 14.50 -17.44
CA GLY A 168 4.80 15.21 -16.26
C GLY A 168 5.31 16.61 -16.56
N ILE A 169 5.55 16.94 -17.83
CA ILE A 169 5.93 18.29 -18.27
C ILE A 169 4.70 19.22 -18.36
N GLU A 170 3.48 18.69 -18.53
CA GLU A 170 2.34 19.52 -18.87
C GLU A 170 1.45 19.95 -17.69
N LYS A 171 1.36 19.19 -16.59
CA LYS A 171 0.48 19.55 -15.46
C LYS A 171 0.98 19.03 -14.12
N ASP A 172 0.79 19.87 -13.11
CA ASP A 172 0.95 19.70 -11.65
C ASP A 172 1.26 18.26 -11.17
N PRO A 173 2.39 18.03 -10.46
CA PRO A 173 2.80 16.70 -9.96
C PRO A 173 1.79 16.02 -9.03
N GLY A 174 0.75 16.73 -8.59
CA GLY A 174 -0.41 16.15 -7.91
C GLY A 174 -1.44 15.58 -8.86
N ILE A 175 -1.44 14.27 -9.06
CA ILE A 175 -2.66 13.43 -9.13
C ILE A 175 -3.68 13.72 -10.27
N THR A 176 -3.48 14.60 -11.25
CA THR A 176 -4.70 15.11 -11.95
C THR A 176 -5.02 14.54 -13.35
N LYS A 177 -4.09 14.04 -14.17
CA LYS A 177 -4.45 13.69 -15.58
C LYS A 177 -4.71 12.22 -15.91
N VAL A 178 -4.05 11.26 -15.25
CA VAL A 178 -4.35 9.82 -15.47
C VAL A 178 -5.78 9.46 -15.02
N PHE A 179 -6.36 10.30 -14.17
CA PHE A 179 -7.61 10.03 -13.44
C PHE A 179 -8.85 10.70 -14.04
N GLU A 180 -8.68 11.75 -14.85
CA GLU A 180 -9.80 12.44 -15.52
C GLU A 180 -10.34 11.68 -16.73
N GLU A 181 -9.50 10.89 -17.41
CA GLU A 181 -9.90 10.24 -18.67
C GLU A 181 -10.46 8.82 -18.50
N GLY A 182 -10.40 8.28 -17.29
CA GLY A 182 -10.97 6.97 -16.94
C GLY A 182 -10.34 5.78 -17.68
N ILE A 183 -10.48 4.60 -17.09
CA ILE A 183 -10.37 3.35 -17.83
C ILE A 183 -11.83 2.95 -18.10
N ASP A 184 -12.28 3.10 -19.34
CA ASP A 184 -13.55 2.52 -19.77
C ASP A 184 -13.43 0.99 -19.61
N VAL A 185 -14.17 0.44 -18.64
CA VAL A 185 -14.32 -1.01 -18.40
C VAL A 185 -15.38 -1.59 -19.32
#